data_AF-A0A2E6ERH1-F1
#
_entry.id   AF-A0A2E6ERH1-F1
#
_cell.length_a   1.000
_cell.length_b   1.000
_cell.length_c   1.000
_cell.angle_alpha   90.00
_cell.angle_beta   90.00
_cell.angle_gamma   90.00
#
_symmetry.space_group_name_H-M   'P 1'
#
loop_
_entity.id
_entity.type
_entity.pdbx_description
1 polymer ?
#
loop_
_entity_poly.entity_id
_entity_poly.type
_entity_poly.pdbx_seq_one_letter_code
_entity_poly.pdbx_strand_id
1 'polypeptide(L)'
;MGSWQPLSYIDLMFPSIWTKAPAARITITAALLSIASLTSGCESGPIEICDDELDNEGDGAIDCADSDCVPSSNCPDQDSDGFAPLEAGGLDCDDQNAAVHPAAVELCDGIDNDCYQGVDEDAEDATTWYGDYDYDGYGGTDFIERSCSPVQGHVTNVDDCDDYNDRVHPGAEELCDELDNNCNGEVDEGADDRTWYGDADGDGFGTTQFTYQGCSAPDGYVENADDCNDLSALVYPGAPPSCDAADSDCDGLDDPGGGDDDGDGQTECEGDCNDAEPTVHGLDSDGDGLASCDGDCDDSNPLAARLDDDRDCDGVTSAQDCDDLNSAIGDCTHCAGTYQVGSGGTTADLISLSSCLSVGGNLEIGTSALGHLDELGQLTSITGDLIIYGNPNLSDISGLSQLSTVGGNLMIWDNPSLCQSSVVGLQNSLSIGGLSHSAANGPC
;
A
#
# COMPACT_ATOMS: atom_id res chain seq x y z
N MET A 1 23.53 -24.07 14.27
CA MET A 1 24.55 -23.75 15.28
C MET A 1 24.93 -22.29 15.10
N GLY A 2 24.63 -21.44 16.10
CA GLY A 2 24.97 -20.00 16.23
C GLY A 2 24.25 -19.10 15.22
N SER A 3 23.24 -18.26 15.48
CA SER A 3 22.87 -17.35 16.59
C SER A 3 23.80 -16.15 16.81
N TRP A 4 23.53 -15.03 16.12
CA TRP A 4 23.74 -13.67 16.61
C TRP A 4 22.62 -12.78 16.05
N GLN A 5 21.94 -12.06 16.94
CA GLN A 5 20.84 -11.14 16.67
C GLN A 5 21.35 -9.68 16.60
N PRO A 6 20.61 -8.76 15.96
CA PRO A 6 20.95 -7.34 15.91
C PRO A 6 20.53 -6.63 17.21
N LEU A 7 21.29 -5.60 17.62
CA LEU A 7 20.97 -4.74 18.76
C LEU A 7 20.02 -3.62 18.31
N SER A 8 18.85 -3.57 18.94
CA SER A 8 17.86 -2.50 18.82
C SER A 8 18.19 -1.32 19.73
N TYR A 9 18.01 -0.13 19.17
CA TYR A 9 17.95 1.19 19.80
C TYR A 9 16.95 1.20 20.97
N ILE A 10 17.38 1.62 22.17
CA ILE A 10 16.51 1.87 23.32
C ILE A 10 16.32 3.37 23.48
N ASP A 11 15.08 3.77 23.22
CA ASP A 11 14.46 5.04 23.53
C ASP A 11 14.24 5.15 25.05
N LEU A 12 14.74 6.21 25.68
CA LEU A 12 14.44 6.52 27.08
C LEU A 12 13.97 7.97 27.22
N MET A 13 12.65 8.09 27.12
CA MET A 13 11.84 9.20 27.62
C MET A 13 12.16 9.52 29.09
N PHE A 14 12.37 10.80 29.38
CA PHE A 14 12.36 11.36 30.74
C PHE A 14 10.92 11.67 31.19
N PRO A 15 10.45 11.20 32.36
CA PRO A 15 9.30 11.81 33.01
C PRO A 15 9.74 12.75 34.14
N SER A 16 9.22 13.97 34.09
CA SER A 16 9.34 14.99 35.13
C SER A 16 8.44 14.64 36.32
N ILE A 17 8.98 14.54 37.55
CA ILE A 17 8.16 14.67 38.77
C ILE A 17 8.93 15.45 39.85
N TRP A 18 8.27 16.52 40.31
CA TRP A 18 8.62 17.40 41.42
C TRP A 18 8.52 16.72 42.79
N THR A 19 9.46 16.98 43.71
CA THR A 19 9.13 17.13 45.14
C THR A 19 9.94 18.27 45.79
N LYS A 20 9.27 19.03 46.65
CA LYS A 20 9.67 20.30 47.28
C LYS A 20 10.48 20.13 48.57
N ALA A 21 11.28 21.17 48.85
CA ALA A 21 11.50 21.87 50.14
C ALA A 21 12.93 21.78 50.75
N PRO A 22 13.33 22.73 51.62
CA PRO A 22 13.32 24.20 51.47
C PRO A 22 14.71 24.82 51.70
N ALA A 23 14.89 26.07 51.25
CA ALA A 23 16.10 26.85 51.42
C ALA A 23 16.36 27.24 52.89
N ALA A 24 17.57 26.97 53.38
CA ALA A 24 18.11 27.53 54.62
C ALA A 24 19.30 28.46 54.27
N ARG A 25 19.10 29.76 54.51
CA ARG A 25 20.16 30.78 54.48
C ARG A 25 21.05 30.59 55.71
N ILE A 26 22.36 30.45 55.51
CA ILE A 26 23.35 30.57 56.59
C ILE A 26 24.22 31.80 56.29
N THR A 27 23.97 32.85 57.07
CA THR A 27 24.83 34.03 57.22
C THR A 27 26.10 33.62 57.97
N ILE A 28 27.28 33.83 57.37
CA ILE A 28 28.55 33.72 58.09
C ILE A 28 29.01 35.12 58.47
N THR A 29 28.91 35.40 59.77
CA THR A 29 29.54 36.54 60.43
C THR A 29 31.06 36.38 60.45
N ALA A 30 31.77 37.44 60.05
CA ALA A 30 33.22 37.55 60.16
C ALA A 30 33.68 37.45 61.63
N ALA A 31 34.51 36.45 61.93
CA ALA A 31 35.28 36.36 63.16
C ALA A 31 36.76 36.52 62.81
N LEU A 32 37.33 37.65 63.22
CA LEU A 32 38.76 37.92 63.23
C LEU A 32 39.44 36.92 64.19
N LEU A 33 40.25 36.01 63.65
CA LEU A 33 41.29 35.32 64.41
C LEU A 33 42.62 35.47 63.66
N SER A 34 43.54 36.15 64.32
CA SER A 34 44.93 36.39 63.91
C SER A 34 45.64 35.07 63.62
N ILE A 35 45.93 34.81 62.35
CA ILE A 35 47.00 33.91 61.92
C ILE A 35 48.11 34.78 61.37
N ALA A 36 49.29 34.58 61.93
CA ALA A 36 50.50 35.30 61.60
C ALA A 36 50.76 35.29 60.09
N SER A 37 51.31 36.41 59.60
CA SER A 37 52.02 36.46 58.32
C SER A 37 52.97 35.28 58.20
N LEU A 38 52.53 34.26 57.46
CA LEU A 38 53.43 33.51 56.61
C LEU A 38 53.55 34.35 55.33
N THR A 39 54.43 35.34 55.39
CA THR A 39 55.22 35.64 54.22
C THR A 39 56.02 34.37 53.94
N SER A 40 55.46 33.42 53.20
CA SER A 40 56.31 32.49 52.47
C SER A 40 57.08 33.38 51.50
N GLY A 41 58.32 33.68 51.85
CA GLY A 41 59.27 33.94 50.79
C GLY A 41 59.12 32.80 49.80
N CYS A 42 59.05 33.11 48.51
CA CYS A 42 59.63 32.21 47.54
C CYS A 42 61.10 32.07 47.97
N GLU A 43 61.39 31.13 48.88
CA GLU A 43 62.63 30.41 48.76
C GLU A 43 62.46 29.72 47.42
N SER A 44 63.16 30.24 46.41
CA SER A 44 63.46 29.50 45.20
C SER A 44 63.76 28.07 45.62
N GLY A 45 62.99 27.11 45.12
CA GLY A 45 63.42 25.72 45.08
C GLY A 45 64.82 25.65 44.44
N PRO A 46 65.50 24.50 44.50
CA PRO A 46 66.71 24.34 43.69
C PRO A 46 66.34 24.75 42.25
N ILE A 47 66.94 25.84 41.75
CA ILE A 47 66.65 26.38 40.42
C ILE A 47 66.89 25.26 39.42
N GLU A 48 65.91 24.99 38.57
CA GLU A 48 66.06 24.04 37.47
C GLU A 48 67.31 24.37 36.64
N ILE A 49 68.17 23.38 36.46
CA ILE A 49 69.29 23.48 35.53
C ILE A 49 68.74 23.18 34.16
N CYS A 50 68.52 24.23 33.37
CA CYS A 50 67.79 24.17 32.10
C CYS A 50 68.55 23.48 30.93
N ASP A 51 69.54 22.65 31.21
CA ASP A 51 70.40 22.00 30.21
C ASP A 51 71.02 20.67 30.69
N ASP A 52 70.41 19.97 31.66
CA ASP A 52 70.98 18.75 32.23
C ASP A 52 70.09 17.49 32.25
N GLU A 53 68.90 17.55 31.63
CA GLU A 53 67.96 16.42 31.46
C GLU A 53 67.42 15.87 32.80
N LEU A 54 67.51 16.63 33.89
CA LEU A 54 67.10 16.22 35.22
C LEU A 54 66.10 17.20 35.83
N ASP A 55 65.01 16.66 36.37
CA ASP A 55 64.06 17.39 37.22
C ASP A 55 64.74 17.73 38.56
N ASN A 56 65.43 18.87 38.62
CA ASN A 56 66.25 19.29 39.76
C ASN A 56 65.40 19.88 40.88
N GLU A 57 64.18 20.33 40.57
CA GLU A 57 63.18 20.87 41.50
C GLU A 57 62.09 19.90 41.96
N GLY A 58 61.97 18.76 41.28
CA GLY A 58 61.03 17.68 41.62
C GLY A 58 59.58 18.00 41.31
N ASP A 59 59.31 18.93 40.40
CA ASP A 59 57.96 19.38 40.04
C ASP A 59 57.36 18.56 38.88
N GLY A 60 58.19 17.74 38.24
CA GLY A 60 57.85 16.83 37.15
C GLY A 60 58.11 17.36 35.75
N ALA A 61 58.56 18.62 35.61
CA ALA A 61 59.13 19.16 34.38
C ALA A 61 60.67 18.97 34.38
N ILE A 62 61.27 19.01 33.19
CA ILE A 62 62.74 18.96 33.03
C ILE A 62 63.17 20.04 32.04
N ASP A 63 64.33 20.65 32.28
CA ASP A 63 64.95 21.63 31.39
C ASP A 63 63.96 22.74 30.93
N CYS A 64 63.84 23.03 29.64
CA CYS A 64 62.97 24.10 29.15
C CYS A 64 61.49 23.68 29.00
N ALA A 65 61.13 22.46 29.39
CA ALA A 65 59.73 22.11 29.69
C ALA A 65 59.29 22.66 31.05
N ASP A 66 60.25 23.10 31.87
CA ASP A 66 60.00 23.75 33.13
C ASP A 66 59.73 25.25 32.95
N SER A 67 58.63 25.72 33.55
CA SER A 67 58.25 27.14 33.53
C SER A 67 59.23 28.05 34.29
N ASP A 68 60.05 27.48 35.18
CA ASP A 68 61.06 28.19 35.96
C ASP A 68 62.37 28.40 35.15
N CYS A 69 62.47 27.82 33.94
CA CYS A 69 63.58 27.99 33.00
C CYS A 69 63.51 29.21 32.07
N VAL A 70 62.53 30.10 32.25
CA VAL A 70 62.33 31.29 31.41
C VAL A 70 62.72 32.58 32.18
N PRO A 71 63.64 33.44 31.68
CA PRO A 71 64.40 33.38 30.43
C PRO A 71 65.83 32.93 30.74
N SER A 72 66.08 31.62 30.78
CA SER A 72 67.45 31.12 30.88
C SER A 72 68.15 31.21 29.52
N SER A 73 69.45 31.50 29.52
CA SER A 73 70.28 31.58 28.31
C SER A 73 70.46 30.25 27.58
N ASN A 74 69.92 29.17 28.14
CA ASN A 74 70.11 27.80 27.69
C ASN A 74 68.91 27.25 26.90
N CYS A 75 67.82 28.03 26.82
CA CYS A 75 66.61 27.75 26.04
C CYS A 75 66.29 28.93 25.10
N PRO A 76 67.18 29.24 24.12
CA PRO A 76 66.99 30.42 23.29
C PRO A 76 65.83 30.21 22.31
N ASP A 77 64.79 31.02 22.47
CA ASP A 77 63.81 31.37 21.43
C ASP A 77 64.58 32.00 20.24
N GLN A 78 64.71 31.24 19.14
CA GLN A 78 65.60 31.59 18.03
C GLN A 78 64.97 32.55 17.03
N ASP A 79 63.64 32.56 16.90
CA ASP A 79 62.91 33.42 15.98
C ASP A 79 62.19 34.61 16.64
N SER A 80 62.20 34.64 17.97
CA SER A 80 61.70 35.70 18.84
C SER A 80 60.18 35.88 18.86
N ASP A 81 59.42 34.81 18.73
CA ASP A 81 57.96 34.83 18.83
C ASP A 81 57.41 34.68 20.26
N GLY A 82 58.29 34.38 21.23
CA GLY A 82 57.97 34.23 22.63
C GLY A 82 57.69 32.78 23.08
N PHE A 83 57.85 31.80 22.20
CA PHE A 83 57.82 30.38 22.49
C PHE A 83 59.24 29.79 22.38
N ALA A 84 59.48 28.68 23.08
CA ALA A 84 60.78 28.01 23.12
C ALA A 84 60.69 26.67 22.37
N PRO A 85 61.80 26.15 21.80
CA PRO A 85 61.76 24.96 20.97
C PRO A 85 61.29 23.72 21.73
N LEU A 86 60.59 22.81 21.04
CA LEU A 86 60.13 21.53 21.60
C LEU A 86 61.29 20.65 22.11
N GLU A 87 62.46 20.68 21.45
CA GLU A 87 63.66 19.92 21.87
C GLU A 87 64.24 20.39 23.20
N ALA A 88 64.00 21.66 23.52
CA ALA A 88 64.31 22.27 24.79
C ALA A 88 63.20 21.96 25.82
N GLY A 89 62.01 21.56 25.38
CA GLY A 89 60.85 21.31 26.23
C GLY A 89 59.78 22.41 26.16
N GLY A 90 59.99 23.45 25.35
CA GLY A 90 58.95 24.42 25.03
C GLY A 90 57.86 23.85 24.13
N LEU A 91 56.97 24.71 23.64
CA LEU A 91 55.79 24.30 22.86
C LEU A 91 55.90 24.67 21.37
N ASP A 92 57.02 25.25 20.96
CA ASP A 92 57.27 25.63 19.56
C ASP A 92 57.81 24.44 18.75
N CYS A 93 57.10 24.09 17.69
CA CYS A 93 57.44 23.00 16.80
C CYS A 93 58.37 23.41 15.64
N ASP A 94 58.59 24.71 15.38
CA ASP A 94 59.61 25.25 14.47
C ASP A 94 60.17 26.60 14.96
N ASP A 95 61.07 26.54 15.94
CA ASP A 95 61.79 27.67 16.58
C ASP A 95 62.67 28.52 15.62
N GLN A 96 62.66 28.23 14.32
CA GLN A 96 63.29 29.09 13.31
C GLN A 96 62.26 29.94 12.54
N ASN A 97 60.98 29.81 12.86
CA ASN A 97 59.86 30.41 12.15
C ASN A 97 58.79 30.95 13.11
N ALA A 98 58.88 32.26 13.38
CA ALA A 98 57.99 32.99 14.29
C ALA A 98 56.48 33.04 13.91
N ALA A 99 56.08 32.33 12.85
CA ALA A 99 54.68 32.12 12.47
C ALA A 99 54.16 30.72 12.87
N VAL A 100 55.02 29.87 13.43
CA VAL A 100 54.73 28.50 13.84
C VAL A 100 54.88 28.41 15.34
N HIS A 101 53.77 28.44 16.07
CA HIS A 101 53.75 28.36 17.52
C HIS A 101 52.31 28.12 18.04
N PRO A 102 52.11 27.67 19.28
CA PRO A 102 50.79 27.32 19.85
C PRO A 102 49.69 28.38 19.89
N ALA A 103 49.99 29.60 19.48
CA ALA A 103 49.03 30.70 19.40
C ALA A 103 48.86 31.24 17.99
N ALA A 104 49.49 30.61 16.99
CA ALA A 104 49.28 30.89 15.60
C ALA A 104 47.88 30.41 15.18
N VAL A 105 47.45 30.84 14.00
CA VAL A 105 46.23 30.33 13.37
C VAL A 105 46.65 29.24 12.41
N GLU A 106 46.02 28.09 12.51
CA GLU A 106 46.25 27.00 11.57
C GLU A 106 45.66 27.32 10.19
N LEU A 107 46.46 27.11 9.14
CA LEU A 107 46.13 27.36 7.75
C LEU A 107 46.38 26.10 6.92
N CYS A 108 45.68 25.94 5.80
CA CYS A 108 45.91 24.86 4.85
C CYS A 108 47.17 25.11 3.99
N ASP A 109 48.35 25.21 4.61
CA ASP A 109 49.63 25.49 3.92
C ASP A 109 50.65 24.35 3.99
N GLY A 110 50.29 23.24 4.64
CA GLY A 110 51.12 22.04 4.82
C GLY A 110 52.12 22.18 5.97
N ILE A 111 51.94 23.15 6.85
CA ILE A 111 52.73 23.40 8.05
C ILE A 111 51.77 23.34 9.24
N ASP A 112 52.19 22.63 10.28
CA ASP A 112 51.58 22.72 11.62
C ASP A 112 51.89 24.11 12.19
N ASN A 113 51.03 25.11 11.95
CA ASN A 113 51.25 26.48 12.40
C ASN A 113 51.01 26.61 13.90
N ASP A 114 50.02 25.91 14.46
CA ASP A 114 49.64 26.02 15.87
C ASP A 114 50.16 24.88 16.77
N CYS A 115 51.02 24.02 16.23
CA CYS A 115 51.69 22.93 16.93
C CYS A 115 50.71 21.95 17.63
N TYR A 116 49.50 21.74 17.08
CA TYR A 116 48.41 21.05 17.75
C TYR A 116 47.79 19.86 16.99
N GLN A 117 48.29 18.66 17.30
CA GLN A 117 47.72 17.37 16.85
C GLN A 117 47.97 16.97 15.39
N GLY A 118 48.65 17.76 14.56
CA GLY A 118 48.93 17.33 13.20
C GLY A 118 49.52 18.39 12.28
N VAL A 119 49.10 18.36 11.01
CA VAL A 119 49.36 19.41 10.02
C VAL A 119 48.01 19.75 9.40
N ASP A 120 47.67 21.04 9.30
CA ASP A 120 46.46 21.58 8.70
C ASP A 120 45.13 21.11 9.37
N GLU A 121 45.15 20.72 10.64
CA GLU A 121 43.96 20.36 11.42
C GLU A 121 43.16 21.59 11.86
N ASP A 122 41.83 21.50 11.80
CA ASP A 122 40.95 22.59 12.24
C ASP A 122 41.29 23.96 11.60
N ALA A 123 41.97 23.96 10.44
CA ALA A 123 42.48 25.16 9.78
C ALA A 123 41.38 26.19 9.52
N GLU A 124 41.68 27.46 9.80
CA GLU A 124 40.70 28.54 9.71
C GLU A 124 40.27 28.80 8.27
N ASP A 125 41.14 28.55 7.29
CA ASP A 125 40.86 28.65 5.85
C ASP A 125 40.46 27.31 5.20
N ALA A 126 40.19 26.27 5.99
CA ALA A 126 39.67 24.99 5.49
C ALA A 126 38.39 25.20 4.68
N THR A 127 38.34 24.57 3.50
CA THR A 127 37.17 24.61 2.62
C THR A 127 36.02 23.83 3.25
N THR A 128 34.80 24.35 3.14
CA THR A 128 33.59 23.63 3.52
C THR A 128 33.15 22.72 2.37
N TRP A 129 32.95 21.45 2.68
CA TRP A 129 32.49 20.39 1.78
C TRP A 129 31.09 19.94 2.23
N TYR A 130 30.18 19.77 1.26
CA TYR A 130 28.78 19.39 1.45
C TYR A 130 28.56 18.00 0.89
N GLY A 131 27.89 17.12 1.64
CA GLY A 131 27.63 15.74 1.22
C GLY A 131 26.79 15.67 -0.05
N ASP A 132 27.21 14.83 -0.98
CA ASP A 132 26.54 14.52 -2.26
C ASP A 132 26.19 13.02 -2.22
N TYR A 133 24.97 12.70 -1.78
CA TYR A 133 24.58 11.35 -1.38
C TYR A 133 24.01 10.51 -2.52
N ASP A 134 23.43 11.16 -3.52
CA ASP A 134 22.89 10.54 -4.73
C ASP A 134 23.84 10.65 -5.94
N TYR A 135 24.92 11.42 -5.82
CA TYR A 135 26.01 11.57 -6.79
C TYR A 135 25.64 12.37 -8.05
N ASP A 136 24.77 13.36 -7.94
CA ASP A 136 24.43 14.26 -9.05
C ASP A 136 25.37 15.47 -9.19
N GLY A 137 26.23 15.70 -8.19
CA GLY A 137 27.20 16.79 -8.15
C GLY A 137 26.74 18.06 -7.43
N TYR A 138 25.56 18.03 -6.83
CA TYR A 138 25.07 19.00 -5.87
C TYR A 138 25.14 18.42 -4.46
N GLY A 139 25.23 19.29 -3.47
CA GLY A 139 25.33 18.87 -2.08
C GLY A 139 24.39 19.67 -1.21
N GLY A 140 24.01 19.09 -0.08
CA GLY A 140 23.08 19.70 0.86
C GLY A 140 23.67 19.97 2.23
N THR A 141 22.79 20.35 3.15
CA THR A 141 23.16 20.77 4.51
C THR A 141 23.18 19.65 5.54
N ASP A 142 22.78 18.43 5.16
CA ASP A 142 22.65 17.31 6.08
C ASP A 142 24.02 16.84 6.60
N PHE A 143 25.07 16.98 5.78
CA PHE A 143 26.44 16.60 6.13
C PHE A 143 27.43 17.65 5.64
N ILE A 144 28.07 18.31 6.59
CA ILE A 144 29.02 19.40 6.34
C ILE A 144 30.34 19.04 7.01
N GLU A 145 31.41 19.04 6.23
CA GLU A 145 32.77 18.79 6.71
C GLU A 145 33.71 19.92 6.27
N ARG A 146 34.59 20.38 7.17
CA ARG A 146 35.66 21.31 6.80
C ARG A 146 36.95 20.53 6.61
N SER A 147 37.61 20.73 5.48
CA SER A 147 38.88 20.05 5.18
C SER A 147 39.73 20.83 4.18
N CYS A 148 41.05 20.75 4.37
CA CYS A 148 42.05 21.28 3.44
C CYS A 148 42.20 20.43 2.17
N SER A 149 41.69 19.19 2.18
CA SER A 149 41.71 18.27 1.04
C SER A 149 40.28 17.88 0.61
N PRO A 150 40.06 17.50 -0.65
CA PRO A 150 38.77 16.99 -1.10
C PRO A 150 38.30 15.78 -0.29
N VAL A 151 37.08 15.87 0.24
CA VAL A 151 36.41 14.77 0.94
C VAL A 151 35.66 13.92 -0.08
N GLN A 152 35.81 12.60 -0.01
CA GLN A 152 35.11 11.70 -0.93
C GLN A 152 33.59 11.77 -0.70
N GLY A 153 32.81 11.85 -1.78
CA GLY A 153 31.34 11.94 -1.71
C GLY A 153 30.83 13.30 -1.24
N HIS A 154 31.64 14.35 -1.40
CA HIS A 154 31.23 15.73 -1.09
C HIS A 154 31.57 16.67 -2.25
N VAL A 155 30.83 17.77 -2.34
CA VAL A 155 31.00 18.87 -3.29
C VAL A 155 31.15 20.20 -2.55
N THR A 156 31.32 21.31 -3.28
CA THR A 156 31.56 22.65 -2.70
C THR A 156 30.36 23.59 -2.81
N ASN A 157 29.29 23.15 -3.47
CA ASN A 157 28.01 23.85 -3.52
C ASN A 157 27.05 23.27 -2.46
N VAL A 158 26.04 24.06 -2.08
CA VAL A 158 25.04 23.72 -1.05
C VAL A 158 23.62 23.84 -1.60
N ASP A 159 23.50 23.69 -2.91
CA ASP A 159 22.32 24.12 -3.64
C ASP A 159 21.32 22.97 -3.86
N ASP A 160 21.63 21.76 -3.40
CA ASP A 160 20.75 20.59 -3.48
C ASP A 160 19.54 20.73 -2.53
N CYS A 161 18.35 20.44 -3.04
CA CYS A 161 17.12 20.43 -2.27
C CYS A 161 16.65 19.03 -1.85
N ASP A 162 17.21 17.95 -2.40
CA ASP A 162 17.00 16.56 -1.97
C ASP A 162 18.24 15.70 -2.22
N ASP A 163 19.16 15.66 -1.25
CA ASP A 163 20.41 14.88 -1.27
C ASP A 163 20.26 13.36 -1.57
N TYR A 164 19.04 12.83 -1.61
CA TYR A 164 18.77 11.40 -1.85
C TYR A 164 18.15 11.12 -3.22
N ASN A 165 18.00 12.11 -4.09
CA ASN A 165 17.33 12.00 -5.37
C ASN A 165 18.07 12.73 -6.51
N ASP A 166 18.78 11.95 -7.33
CA ASP A 166 19.63 12.39 -8.45
C ASP A 166 18.93 13.18 -9.59
N ARG A 167 17.62 13.43 -9.44
CA ARG A 167 16.78 14.23 -10.34
C ARG A 167 16.31 15.54 -9.72
N VAL A 168 16.67 15.83 -8.48
CA VAL A 168 16.15 16.97 -7.72
C VAL A 168 17.32 17.85 -7.30
N HIS A 169 17.77 18.68 -8.22
CA HIS A 169 18.93 19.53 -8.05
C HIS A 169 18.85 20.77 -8.96
N PRO A 170 19.59 21.85 -8.65
CA PRO A 170 19.61 23.04 -9.48
C PRO A 170 19.84 22.77 -10.97
N GLY A 171 18.88 23.25 -11.77
CA GLY A 171 18.93 23.13 -13.23
C GLY A 171 18.59 21.74 -13.78
N ALA A 172 18.02 20.84 -12.99
CA ALA A 172 17.35 19.65 -13.53
C ALA A 172 16.17 20.04 -14.45
N GLU A 173 15.69 19.08 -15.25
CA GLU A 173 14.49 19.25 -16.06
C GLU A 173 13.25 18.94 -15.21
N GLU A 174 12.24 19.80 -15.26
CA GLU A 174 10.97 19.56 -14.57
C GLU A 174 10.20 18.42 -15.23
N LEU A 175 9.68 17.53 -14.39
CA LEU A 175 8.79 16.45 -14.78
C LEU A 175 7.42 16.69 -14.16
N CYS A 176 6.36 16.13 -14.73
CA CYS A 176 5.05 16.16 -14.09
C CYS A 176 4.95 15.11 -12.97
N ASP A 177 5.79 15.23 -11.93
CA ASP A 177 5.89 14.30 -10.80
C ASP A 177 5.58 14.94 -9.43
N GLU A 178 5.10 16.19 -9.43
CA GLU A 178 4.76 17.00 -8.25
C GLU A 178 5.99 17.38 -7.39
N LEU A 179 7.20 17.30 -7.94
CA LEU A 179 8.44 17.74 -7.32
C LEU A 179 8.93 19.05 -7.95
N ASP A 180 9.72 19.80 -7.20
CA ASP A 180 10.52 20.93 -7.72
C ASP A 180 11.88 20.33 -8.13
N ASN A 181 11.97 19.78 -9.34
CA ASN A 181 13.17 19.05 -9.76
C ASN A 181 14.39 19.98 -9.83
N ASN A 182 14.19 21.25 -10.18
CA ASN A 182 15.26 22.19 -10.41
C ASN A 182 15.57 23.14 -9.23
N CYS A 183 14.91 22.91 -8.09
CA CYS A 183 15.07 23.63 -6.82
C CYS A 183 14.85 25.16 -6.95
N ASN A 184 13.96 25.65 -7.81
CA ASN A 184 13.71 27.09 -7.97
C ASN A 184 12.53 27.63 -7.14
N GLY A 185 11.80 26.74 -6.45
CA GLY A 185 10.65 27.04 -5.59
C GLY A 185 9.29 27.03 -6.29
N GLU A 186 9.24 26.71 -7.58
CA GLU A 186 8.03 26.35 -8.32
C GLU A 186 7.98 24.82 -8.50
N VAL A 187 6.81 24.27 -8.83
CA VAL A 187 6.61 22.81 -8.97
C VAL A 187 6.08 22.55 -10.37
N ASP A 188 6.70 21.58 -11.06
CA ASP A 188 6.38 21.14 -12.42
C ASP A 188 6.32 22.29 -13.46
N GLU A 189 7.03 23.40 -13.25
CA GLU A 189 6.95 24.56 -14.13
C GLU A 189 7.66 24.32 -15.47
N GLY A 190 6.88 24.37 -16.55
CA GLY A 190 7.43 24.09 -17.88
C GLY A 190 7.71 22.61 -18.14
N ALA A 191 7.31 21.71 -17.23
CA ALA A 191 7.27 20.27 -17.50
C ALA A 191 6.31 19.97 -18.67
N ASP A 192 6.79 19.23 -19.65
CA ASP A 192 6.09 18.93 -20.91
C ASP A 192 6.14 17.43 -21.28
N ASP A 193 6.44 16.57 -20.29
CA ASP A 193 6.59 15.12 -20.44
C ASP A 193 5.26 14.36 -20.57
N ARG A 194 4.12 15.01 -20.29
CA ARG A 194 2.77 14.50 -20.56
C ARG A 194 2.19 15.14 -21.83
N THR A 195 1.58 14.31 -22.68
CA THR A 195 0.89 14.74 -23.89
C THR A 195 -0.61 14.53 -23.75
N TRP A 196 -1.38 15.57 -24.05
CA TRP A 196 -2.83 15.56 -24.13
C TRP A 196 -3.28 15.73 -25.58
N TYR A 197 -4.41 15.14 -25.93
CA TYR A 197 -4.97 15.09 -27.27
C TYR A 197 -6.31 15.82 -27.30
N GLY A 198 -6.54 16.65 -28.31
CA GLY A 198 -7.79 17.41 -28.44
C GLY A 198 -8.98 16.48 -28.61
N ASP A 199 -10.06 16.79 -27.90
CA ASP A 199 -11.37 16.13 -27.93
C ASP A 199 -12.40 17.21 -28.28
N ALA A 200 -12.69 17.34 -29.58
CA ALA A 200 -13.44 18.48 -30.11
C ALA A 200 -14.97 18.29 -30.03
N ASP A 201 -15.45 17.05 -29.93
CA ASP A 201 -16.87 16.74 -29.82
C ASP A 201 -17.33 16.33 -28.40
N GLY A 202 -16.39 16.05 -27.50
CA GLY A 202 -16.59 15.89 -26.07
C GLY A 202 -17.01 14.49 -25.63
N ASP A 203 -16.64 13.44 -26.37
CA ASP A 203 -16.93 12.05 -25.99
C ASP A 203 -15.88 11.39 -25.09
N GLY A 204 -14.74 12.05 -24.87
CA GLY A 204 -13.66 11.57 -24.02
C GLY A 204 -12.53 10.86 -24.76
N PHE A 205 -12.57 10.79 -26.09
CA PHE A 205 -11.50 10.26 -26.93
C PHE A 205 -10.82 11.39 -27.70
N GLY A 206 -9.50 11.32 -27.82
CA GLY A 206 -8.70 12.42 -28.36
C GLY A 206 -8.08 12.10 -29.71
N THR A 207 -7.63 13.12 -30.43
CA THR A 207 -6.95 12.97 -31.72
C THR A 207 -5.47 13.36 -31.70
N THR A 208 -4.65 12.66 -32.50
CA THR A 208 -3.23 13.03 -32.73
C THR A 208 -3.03 14.31 -33.54
N GLN A 209 -4.09 14.88 -34.13
CA GLN A 209 -3.99 16.10 -34.95
C GLN A 209 -3.80 17.37 -34.10
N PHE A 210 -4.28 17.35 -32.86
CA PHE A 210 -4.18 18.46 -31.92
C PHE A 210 -3.61 17.95 -30.61
N THR A 211 -2.35 18.30 -30.35
CA THR A 211 -1.66 17.86 -29.13
C THR A 211 -1.24 19.06 -28.29
N TYR A 212 -1.29 18.91 -26.97
CA TYR A 212 -0.79 19.86 -26.00
C TYR A 212 0.12 19.14 -25.00
N GLN A 213 1.27 19.70 -24.67
CA GLN A 213 2.16 19.15 -23.65
C GLN A 213 2.06 19.95 -22.34
N GLY A 214 2.00 19.25 -21.22
CA GLY A 214 1.95 19.85 -19.88
C GLY A 214 1.32 18.92 -18.84
N CYS A 215 1.40 19.28 -17.55
CA CYS A 215 1.00 18.36 -16.47
C CYS A 215 -0.50 18.17 -16.28
N SER A 216 -1.30 19.13 -16.73
CA SER A 216 -2.76 19.06 -16.66
C SER A 216 -3.40 19.26 -18.04
N ALA A 217 -4.50 18.54 -18.26
CA ALA A 217 -5.31 18.66 -19.46
C ALA A 217 -5.93 20.06 -19.54
N PRO A 218 -5.73 20.80 -20.64
CA PRO A 218 -6.57 21.96 -20.95
C PRO A 218 -8.03 21.55 -21.20
N ASP A 219 -8.95 22.51 -21.10
CA ASP A 219 -10.35 22.27 -21.49
C ASP A 219 -10.43 21.78 -22.96
N GLY A 220 -11.12 20.66 -23.17
CA GLY A 220 -11.27 20.02 -24.50
C GLY A 220 -10.08 19.16 -24.92
N TYR A 221 -9.30 18.64 -23.96
CA TYR A 221 -8.23 17.68 -24.21
C TYR A 221 -8.34 16.47 -23.27
N VAL A 222 -7.89 15.30 -23.73
CA VAL A 222 -7.90 14.01 -23.01
C VAL A 222 -6.55 13.28 -23.13
N GLU A 223 -6.35 12.21 -22.36
CA GLU A 223 -5.06 11.50 -22.27
C GLU A 223 -4.81 10.51 -23.42
N ASN A 224 -5.88 10.04 -24.07
CA ASN A 224 -5.81 9.05 -25.15
C ASN A 224 -5.88 9.72 -26.53
N ALA A 225 -5.42 9.02 -27.55
CA ALA A 225 -5.39 9.49 -28.94
C ALA A 225 -6.21 8.58 -29.86
N ASP A 226 -7.24 7.96 -29.31
CA ASP A 226 -7.88 6.79 -29.92
C ASP A 226 -9.09 7.15 -30.80
N ASP A 227 -9.44 8.43 -30.90
CA ASP A 227 -10.58 8.89 -31.67
C ASP A 227 -10.32 8.84 -33.19
N CYS A 228 -11.17 8.08 -33.89
CA CYS A 228 -11.14 7.99 -35.35
C CYS A 228 -11.96 9.09 -36.07
N ASN A 229 -12.84 9.81 -35.36
CA ASN A 229 -13.64 10.91 -35.88
C ASN A 229 -14.00 11.97 -34.82
N ASP A 230 -13.04 12.84 -34.55
CA ASP A 230 -13.07 14.04 -33.66
C ASP A 230 -14.06 15.16 -34.06
N LEU A 231 -15.09 14.84 -34.82
CA LEU A 231 -16.21 15.73 -35.14
C LEU A 231 -17.57 15.10 -34.79
N SER A 232 -17.56 13.89 -34.23
CA SER A 232 -18.74 13.08 -33.96
C SER A 232 -18.59 12.28 -32.67
N ALA A 233 -19.18 12.79 -31.58
CA ALA A 233 -19.25 12.16 -30.27
C ALA A 233 -20.00 10.80 -30.21
N LEU A 234 -20.38 10.25 -31.37
CA LEU A 234 -20.98 8.94 -31.56
C LEU A 234 -20.02 7.94 -32.24
N VAL A 235 -18.81 8.36 -32.60
CA VAL A 235 -17.84 7.56 -33.34
C VAL A 235 -16.52 7.55 -32.55
N TYR A 236 -16.34 6.52 -31.74
CA TYR A 236 -15.21 6.37 -30.83
C TYR A 236 -14.98 4.90 -30.48
N PRO A 237 -13.79 4.50 -30.02
CA PRO A 237 -13.51 3.12 -29.61
C PRO A 237 -14.54 2.52 -28.65
N GLY A 238 -15.25 1.48 -29.12
CA GLY A 238 -16.30 0.81 -28.35
C GLY A 238 -17.65 1.55 -28.30
N ALA A 239 -17.91 2.46 -29.25
CA ALA A 239 -19.24 3.01 -29.46
C ALA A 239 -20.27 1.91 -29.78
N PRO A 240 -21.56 2.09 -29.41
CA PRO A 240 -22.62 1.21 -29.86
C PRO A 240 -22.77 1.28 -31.38
N PRO A 241 -23.07 0.15 -32.06
CA PRO A 241 -23.22 0.12 -33.50
C PRO A 241 -24.26 1.13 -33.98
N SER A 242 -23.92 1.83 -35.05
CA SER A 242 -24.74 2.86 -35.69
C SER A 242 -25.43 2.33 -36.95
N CYS A 243 -26.63 2.84 -37.19
CA CYS A 243 -27.55 2.34 -38.23
C CYS A 243 -27.26 2.84 -39.65
N ASP A 244 -26.13 3.50 -39.87
CA ASP A 244 -25.76 4.04 -41.18
C ASP A 244 -24.67 3.23 -41.89
N ALA A 245 -24.31 2.06 -41.33
CA ALA A 245 -23.22 1.21 -41.77
C ALA A 245 -21.87 1.96 -41.85
N ALA A 246 -21.69 2.99 -41.03
CA ALA A 246 -20.37 3.50 -40.70
C ALA A 246 -19.72 2.59 -39.66
N ASP A 247 -18.41 2.71 -39.51
CA ASP A 247 -17.64 2.13 -38.41
C ASP A 247 -17.72 3.13 -37.24
N SER A 248 -18.61 2.89 -36.28
CA SER A 248 -18.78 3.78 -35.13
C SER A 248 -17.78 3.47 -34.03
N ASP A 249 -17.31 2.23 -33.92
CA ASP A 249 -16.47 1.78 -32.81
C ASP A 249 -14.96 1.77 -33.12
N CYS A 250 -14.59 2.28 -34.29
CA CYS A 250 -13.23 2.41 -34.79
C CYS A 250 -12.48 1.06 -34.90
N ASP A 251 -13.16 -0.08 -35.00
CA ASP A 251 -12.54 -1.40 -35.09
C ASP A 251 -12.09 -1.78 -36.51
N GLY A 252 -12.45 -0.95 -37.50
CA GLY A 252 -12.15 -1.13 -38.92
C GLY A 252 -13.16 -1.99 -39.67
N LEU A 253 -14.30 -2.29 -39.07
CA LEU A 253 -15.45 -2.97 -39.65
C LEU A 253 -16.65 -2.01 -39.66
N ASP A 254 -17.44 -2.06 -40.73
CA ASP A 254 -18.72 -1.34 -40.73
C ASP A 254 -19.65 -1.97 -39.66
N ASP A 255 -20.39 -1.13 -38.94
CA ASP A 255 -21.26 -1.57 -37.84
C ASP A 255 -22.30 -2.61 -38.30
N PRO A 256 -22.55 -3.67 -37.51
CA PRO A 256 -23.68 -4.56 -37.72
C PRO A 256 -24.96 -3.79 -37.36
N GLY A 257 -25.67 -3.26 -38.35
CA GLY A 257 -26.85 -2.42 -38.05
C GLY A 257 -27.68 -2.00 -39.26
N GLY A 258 -27.71 -2.80 -40.33
CA GLY A 258 -28.55 -2.45 -41.49
C GLY A 258 -29.00 -3.61 -42.37
N GLY A 259 -28.71 -4.86 -41.98
CA GLY A 259 -29.23 -6.05 -42.65
C GLY A 259 -30.50 -6.50 -41.95
N ASP A 260 -31.51 -6.88 -42.72
CA ASP A 260 -32.66 -7.69 -42.28
C ASP A 260 -32.18 -9.15 -42.39
N ASP A 261 -31.51 -9.62 -41.34
CA ASP A 261 -30.71 -10.85 -41.36
C ASP A 261 -31.59 -12.10 -41.37
N ASP A 262 -32.83 -11.98 -40.88
CA ASP A 262 -33.80 -13.05 -40.80
C ASP A 262 -34.91 -12.98 -41.88
N GLY A 263 -35.07 -11.84 -42.54
CA GLY A 263 -35.93 -11.63 -43.70
C GLY A 263 -37.38 -11.24 -43.37
N ASP A 264 -37.68 -10.77 -42.16
CA ASP A 264 -39.01 -10.33 -41.74
C ASP A 264 -39.36 -8.90 -42.19
N GLY A 265 -38.35 -8.14 -42.64
CA GLY A 265 -38.47 -6.78 -43.13
C GLY A 265 -38.33 -5.70 -42.05
N GLN A 266 -37.86 -6.05 -40.86
CA GLN A 266 -37.36 -5.18 -39.81
C GLN A 266 -35.84 -5.40 -39.67
N THR A 267 -35.15 -4.46 -39.04
CA THR A 267 -33.71 -4.55 -38.75
C THR A 267 -33.50 -4.20 -37.29
N GLU A 268 -32.34 -4.51 -36.71
CA GLU A 268 -31.96 -4.07 -35.35
C GLU A 268 -32.22 -2.56 -35.14
N CYS A 269 -32.05 -1.77 -36.19
CA CYS A 269 -32.25 -0.33 -36.23
C CYS A 269 -33.70 0.15 -36.42
N GLU A 270 -34.60 -0.73 -36.82
CA GLU A 270 -36.05 -0.50 -36.93
C GLU A 270 -36.82 -1.05 -35.72
N GLY A 271 -36.12 -1.40 -34.65
CA GLY A 271 -36.71 -1.86 -33.39
C GLY A 271 -36.99 -3.36 -33.36
N ASP A 272 -36.24 -4.12 -34.16
CA ASP A 272 -36.14 -5.56 -33.99
C ASP A 272 -35.31 -5.88 -32.74
N CYS A 273 -35.88 -6.67 -31.83
CA CYS A 273 -35.16 -7.09 -30.62
C CYS A 273 -34.35 -8.37 -30.84
N ASN A 274 -34.50 -9.06 -31.97
CA ASN A 274 -33.70 -10.20 -32.36
C ASN A 274 -33.69 -10.41 -33.89
N ASP A 275 -32.74 -9.75 -34.57
CA ASP A 275 -32.49 -9.80 -36.03
C ASP A 275 -32.02 -11.19 -36.56
N ALA A 276 -32.17 -12.24 -35.76
CA ALA A 276 -31.90 -13.62 -36.14
C ALA A 276 -33.15 -14.51 -36.10
N GLU A 277 -34.30 -14.00 -35.63
CA GLU A 277 -35.54 -14.75 -35.45
C GLU A 277 -36.76 -13.95 -35.99
N PRO A 278 -37.33 -14.34 -37.16
CA PRO A 278 -38.36 -13.55 -37.90
C PRO A 278 -39.70 -13.33 -37.19
N THR A 279 -39.82 -13.81 -35.96
CA THR A 279 -41.04 -13.76 -35.13
C THR A 279 -40.84 -12.96 -33.86
N VAL A 280 -39.67 -12.33 -33.66
CA VAL A 280 -39.30 -11.60 -32.45
C VAL A 280 -38.94 -10.16 -32.81
N HIS A 281 -39.94 -9.42 -33.26
CA HIS A 281 -39.84 -8.08 -33.83
C HIS A 281 -40.72 -7.03 -33.11
N GLY A 282 -40.37 -5.75 -33.22
CA GLY A 282 -41.09 -4.63 -32.60
C GLY A 282 -42.47 -4.29 -33.16
N LEU A 283 -43.04 -5.11 -34.06
CA LEU A 283 -44.38 -4.92 -34.62
C LEU A 283 -45.46 -5.59 -33.75
N ASP A 284 -46.42 -4.78 -33.30
CA ASP A 284 -47.71 -5.24 -32.75
C ASP A 284 -48.62 -5.70 -33.91
N SER A 285 -48.50 -6.97 -34.30
CA SER A 285 -49.11 -7.52 -35.50
C SER A 285 -50.62 -7.74 -35.38
N ASP A 286 -51.15 -7.87 -34.17
CA ASP A 286 -52.57 -8.13 -33.94
C ASP A 286 -53.35 -6.94 -33.33
N GLY A 287 -52.64 -5.90 -32.87
CA GLY A 287 -53.14 -4.60 -32.48
C GLY A 287 -53.60 -4.49 -31.03
N ASP A 288 -53.04 -5.29 -30.11
CA ASP A 288 -53.41 -5.31 -28.70
C ASP A 288 -52.63 -4.30 -27.82
N GLY A 289 -51.56 -3.72 -28.38
CA GLY A 289 -50.71 -2.74 -27.73
C GLY A 289 -49.40 -3.29 -27.14
N LEU A 290 -49.08 -4.57 -27.36
CA LEU A 290 -47.80 -5.20 -27.04
C LEU A 290 -47.21 -5.79 -28.34
N ALA A 291 -45.93 -5.52 -28.61
CA ALA A 291 -45.20 -6.24 -29.67
C ALA A 291 -44.57 -7.52 -29.10
N SER A 292 -44.11 -8.44 -29.95
CA SER A 292 -43.34 -9.61 -29.48
C SER A 292 -42.11 -9.23 -28.62
N CYS A 293 -41.46 -8.11 -28.91
CA CYS A 293 -40.38 -7.54 -28.08
C CYS A 293 -40.83 -7.08 -26.68
N ASP A 294 -42.13 -6.82 -26.49
CA ASP A 294 -42.74 -6.43 -25.21
C ASP A 294 -43.39 -7.64 -24.50
N GLY A 295 -43.05 -8.87 -24.91
CA GLY A 295 -43.49 -10.10 -24.26
C GLY A 295 -44.87 -10.60 -24.73
N ASP A 296 -45.31 -10.19 -25.92
CA ASP A 296 -46.47 -10.80 -26.57
C ASP A 296 -46.06 -12.02 -27.40
N CYS A 297 -46.23 -13.21 -26.83
CA CYS A 297 -45.89 -14.49 -27.47
C CYS A 297 -46.94 -14.98 -28.48
N ASP A 298 -48.00 -14.21 -28.80
CA ASP A 298 -49.03 -14.58 -29.79
C ASP A 298 -49.50 -13.41 -30.67
N ASP A 299 -48.65 -13.03 -31.63
CA ASP A 299 -48.88 -12.03 -32.69
C ASP A 299 -50.08 -12.29 -33.64
N SER A 300 -50.93 -13.28 -33.33
CA SER A 300 -52.08 -13.67 -34.15
C SER A 300 -53.43 -13.50 -33.46
N ASN A 301 -53.44 -13.08 -32.19
CA ASN A 301 -54.62 -13.09 -31.35
C ASN A 301 -54.66 -11.95 -30.32
N PRO A 302 -55.38 -10.85 -30.62
CA PRO A 302 -55.35 -9.61 -29.82
C PRO A 302 -56.14 -9.69 -28.50
N LEU A 303 -56.47 -10.92 -28.07
CA LEU A 303 -57.09 -11.24 -26.79
C LEU A 303 -56.14 -12.06 -25.90
N ALA A 304 -54.94 -12.38 -26.37
CA ALA A 304 -53.89 -13.08 -25.63
C ALA A 304 -53.09 -12.15 -24.69
N ALA A 305 -53.17 -10.82 -24.90
CA ALA A 305 -52.66 -9.65 -24.17
C ALA A 305 -52.53 -9.67 -22.62
N ARG A 306 -52.95 -10.73 -21.92
CA ARG A 306 -52.92 -10.86 -20.45
C ARG A 306 -52.74 -12.30 -19.95
N LEU A 307 -51.84 -13.07 -20.55
CA LEU A 307 -51.22 -14.19 -19.83
C LEU A 307 -49.83 -13.73 -19.37
N ASP A 308 -49.85 -12.92 -18.31
CA ASP A 308 -48.73 -12.29 -17.58
C ASP A 308 -47.70 -13.28 -16.98
N ASP A 309 -47.43 -14.45 -17.59
CA ASP A 309 -46.67 -15.50 -16.93
C ASP A 309 -45.74 -16.31 -17.89
N ASP A 310 -45.33 -15.88 -19.09
CA ASP A 310 -44.38 -16.68 -19.93
C ASP A 310 -43.53 -15.75 -20.81
N ARG A 311 -42.53 -15.10 -20.21
CA ARG A 311 -41.83 -13.93 -20.79
C ARG A 311 -40.72 -14.31 -21.78
N ASP A 312 -40.32 -15.57 -21.82
CA ASP A 312 -39.38 -16.14 -22.80
C ASP A 312 -40.03 -17.15 -23.76
N CYS A 313 -41.37 -17.27 -23.70
CA CYS A 313 -42.23 -17.99 -24.63
C CYS A 313 -41.95 -19.50 -24.73
N ASP A 314 -41.54 -20.14 -23.63
CA ASP A 314 -41.17 -21.56 -23.62
C ASP A 314 -42.37 -22.52 -23.38
N GLY A 315 -43.52 -21.96 -23.02
CA GLY A 315 -44.78 -22.67 -22.76
C GLY A 315 -45.02 -23.01 -21.29
N VAL A 316 -44.24 -22.47 -20.35
CA VAL A 316 -44.34 -22.67 -18.89
C VAL A 316 -44.66 -21.34 -18.19
N THR A 317 -45.52 -21.38 -17.17
CA THR A 317 -45.92 -20.13 -16.47
C THR A 317 -44.83 -19.62 -15.50
N SER A 318 -44.75 -18.32 -15.19
CA SER A 318 -43.79 -17.72 -14.24
C SER A 318 -43.93 -18.27 -12.83
N ALA A 319 -45.13 -18.71 -12.46
CA ALA A 319 -45.39 -19.45 -11.23
C ALA A 319 -44.73 -20.85 -11.18
N GLN A 320 -44.25 -21.36 -12.32
CA GLN A 320 -43.62 -22.66 -12.52
C GLN A 320 -42.14 -22.55 -12.92
N ASP A 321 -41.70 -21.41 -13.45
CA ASP A 321 -40.39 -21.28 -14.11
C ASP A 321 -39.26 -20.66 -13.24
N CYS A 322 -39.54 -19.73 -12.31
CA CYS A 322 -38.55 -19.08 -11.43
C CYS A 322 -37.47 -18.23 -12.14
N ASP A 323 -37.36 -18.24 -13.46
CA ASP A 323 -36.50 -17.34 -14.24
C ASP A 323 -37.07 -17.05 -15.63
N ASP A 324 -38.03 -16.11 -15.69
CA ASP A 324 -38.75 -15.67 -16.90
C ASP A 324 -37.88 -15.02 -18.01
N LEU A 325 -36.57 -15.26 -18.02
CA LEU A 325 -35.63 -14.70 -18.99
C LEU A 325 -34.78 -15.81 -19.65
N ASN A 326 -35.08 -17.08 -19.39
CA ASN A 326 -34.24 -18.19 -19.80
C ASN A 326 -35.03 -19.50 -20.00
N SER A 327 -35.38 -19.75 -21.27
CA SER A 327 -36.21 -20.86 -21.76
C SER A 327 -35.62 -22.27 -21.59
N ALA A 328 -34.55 -22.41 -20.80
CA ALA A 328 -33.87 -23.67 -20.49
C ALA A 328 -34.12 -24.15 -19.05
N ILE A 329 -34.73 -23.32 -18.21
CA ILE A 329 -35.18 -23.64 -16.85
C ILE A 329 -36.70 -23.82 -16.93
N GLY A 330 -37.32 -24.71 -16.14
CA GLY A 330 -38.75 -25.01 -16.35
C GLY A 330 -39.48 -25.73 -15.22
N ASP A 331 -38.94 -25.75 -13.99
CA ASP A 331 -39.72 -26.23 -12.83
C ASP A 331 -39.13 -25.80 -11.46
N CYS A 332 -39.75 -24.82 -10.81
CA CYS A 332 -39.45 -24.40 -9.42
C CYS A 332 -39.66 -25.50 -8.36
N THR A 333 -40.32 -26.63 -8.68
CA THR A 333 -40.45 -27.76 -7.76
C THR A 333 -39.27 -28.74 -7.86
N HIS A 334 -38.40 -28.58 -8.86
CA HIS A 334 -37.19 -29.36 -9.06
C HIS A 334 -35.96 -28.48 -8.89
N CYS A 335 -35.56 -28.30 -7.64
CA CYS A 335 -34.50 -27.41 -7.23
C CYS A 335 -33.14 -27.93 -7.73
N ALA A 336 -32.61 -27.31 -8.79
CA ALA A 336 -31.36 -27.71 -9.43
C ALA A 336 -30.15 -27.34 -8.57
N GLY A 337 -29.09 -28.14 -8.63
CA GLY A 337 -27.83 -27.88 -7.94
C GLY A 337 -27.73 -28.45 -6.52
N THR A 338 -26.68 -28.03 -5.81
CA THR A 338 -26.30 -28.56 -4.49
C THR A 338 -26.55 -27.52 -3.41
N TYR A 339 -27.17 -27.94 -2.31
CA TYR A 339 -27.55 -27.09 -1.19
C TYR A 339 -26.78 -27.47 0.07
N GLN A 340 -26.25 -26.47 0.77
CA GLN A 340 -25.44 -26.66 1.97
C GLN A 340 -25.91 -25.74 3.09
N VAL A 341 -26.25 -26.32 4.24
CA VAL A 341 -26.50 -25.61 5.50
C VAL A 341 -25.34 -25.87 6.44
N GLY A 342 -24.52 -24.85 6.67
CA GLY A 342 -23.25 -24.93 7.39
C GLY A 342 -23.28 -24.37 8.83
N SER A 343 -22.09 -23.98 9.31
CA SER A 343 -21.90 -23.42 10.65
C SER A 343 -22.67 -22.12 10.86
N GLY A 344 -23.60 -22.12 11.82
CA GLY A 344 -24.48 -20.99 12.10
C GLY A 344 -25.81 -21.00 11.34
N GLY A 345 -26.08 -22.03 10.53
CA GLY A 345 -27.33 -22.17 9.79
C GLY A 345 -28.56 -22.22 10.69
N THR A 346 -29.63 -21.56 10.26
CA THR A 346 -30.94 -21.46 10.91
C THR A 346 -32.04 -21.98 9.98
N THR A 347 -33.28 -22.09 10.46
CA THR A 347 -34.40 -22.52 9.61
C THR A 347 -34.64 -21.60 8.41
N ALA A 348 -34.18 -20.35 8.46
CA ALA A 348 -34.23 -19.42 7.32
C ALA A 348 -33.44 -19.93 6.10
N ASP A 349 -32.35 -20.67 6.32
CA ASP A 349 -31.54 -21.23 5.23
C ASP A 349 -32.28 -22.39 4.53
N LEU A 350 -33.20 -23.05 5.25
CA LEU A 350 -34.08 -24.10 4.70
C LEU A 350 -35.38 -23.56 4.09
N ILE A 351 -35.75 -22.29 4.32
CA ILE A 351 -36.96 -21.69 3.73
C ILE A 351 -36.89 -21.72 2.20
N SER A 352 -35.70 -21.53 1.63
CA SER A 352 -35.45 -21.63 0.19
C SER A 352 -35.79 -23.00 -0.40
N LEU A 353 -35.79 -24.05 0.43
CA LEU A 353 -36.11 -25.43 0.03
C LEU A 353 -37.55 -25.84 0.35
N SER A 354 -38.35 -24.96 0.98
CA SER A 354 -39.69 -25.30 1.46
C SER A 354 -40.73 -25.53 0.35
N SER A 355 -40.44 -25.08 -0.87
CA SER A 355 -41.23 -25.32 -2.10
C SER A 355 -40.70 -26.46 -2.97
N CYS A 356 -39.54 -27.04 -2.65
CA CYS A 356 -38.90 -28.07 -3.48
C CYS A 356 -39.56 -29.46 -3.29
N LEU A 357 -39.99 -30.07 -4.39
CA LEU A 357 -40.39 -31.48 -4.46
C LEU A 357 -39.18 -32.40 -4.67
N SER A 358 -38.14 -31.91 -5.35
CA SER A 358 -36.87 -32.61 -5.52
C SER A 358 -35.65 -31.70 -5.49
N VAL A 359 -34.48 -32.28 -5.20
CA VAL A 359 -33.16 -31.63 -5.33
C VAL A 359 -32.33 -32.35 -6.41
N GLY A 360 -31.84 -31.61 -7.40
CA GLY A 360 -31.06 -32.12 -8.53
C GLY A 360 -29.62 -32.51 -8.19
N GLY A 361 -29.03 -31.92 -7.15
CA GLY A 361 -27.67 -32.21 -6.66
C GLY A 361 -27.66 -32.80 -5.26
N ASN A 362 -26.66 -32.41 -4.45
CA ASN A 362 -26.53 -32.89 -3.06
C ASN A 362 -27.27 -31.97 -2.08
N LEU A 363 -27.72 -32.53 -0.96
CA LEU A 363 -28.21 -31.77 0.20
C LEU A 363 -27.33 -32.09 1.40
N GLU A 364 -26.60 -31.08 1.89
CA GLU A 364 -25.69 -31.19 3.02
C GLU A 364 -26.13 -30.30 4.18
N ILE A 365 -26.32 -30.89 5.35
CA ILE A 365 -26.72 -30.19 6.58
C ILE A 365 -25.66 -30.51 7.65
N GLY A 366 -24.69 -29.61 7.76
CA GLY A 366 -23.48 -29.79 8.54
C GLY A 366 -23.31 -28.70 9.60
N THR A 367 -22.94 -29.05 10.83
CA THR A 367 -22.47 -28.07 11.84
C THR A 367 -23.46 -26.95 12.18
N SER A 368 -24.76 -27.16 11.94
CA SER A 368 -25.80 -26.14 12.09
C SER A 368 -26.36 -26.05 13.51
N ALA A 369 -27.11 -24.98 13.79
CA ALA A 369 -27.83 -24.80 15.04
C ALA A 369 -29.27 -25.38 15.02
N LEU A 370 -29.66 -26.04 13.92
CA LEU A 370 -31.01 -26.54 13.68
C LEU A 370 -31.46 -27.58 14.72
N GLY A 371 -32.73 -27.49 15.12
CA GLY A 371 -33.38 -28.46 16.01
C GLY A 371 -34.24 -29.49 15.29
N HIS A 372 -34.79 -29.12 14.13
CA HIS A 372 -35.68 -29.90 13.27
C HIS A 372 -35.44 -29.56 11.79
N LEU A 373 -36.07 -30.33 10.89
CA LEU A 373 -35.99 -30.17 9.43
C LEU A 373 -37.38 -30.05 8.77
N ASP A 374 -38.38 -29.57 9.50
CA ASP A 374 -39.79 -29.52 9.08
C ASP A 374 -40.01 -28.77 7.75
N GLU A 375 -39.15 -27.79 7.45
CA GLU A 375 -39.15 -27.03 6.21
C GLU A 375 -38.93 -27.93 4.97
N LEU A 376 -38.30 -29.10 5.14
CA LEU A 376 -38.09 -30.08 4.06
C LEU A 376 -39.29 -31.03 3.85
N GLY A 377 -40.43 -30.75 4.48
CA GLY A 377 -41.62 -31.61 4.54
C GLY A 377 -42.23 -32.05 3.21
N GLN A 378 -41.95 -31.35 2.11
CA GLN A 378 -42.47 -31.66 0.77
C GLN A 378 -41.48 -32.45 -0.10
N LEU A 379 -40.22 -32.59 0.34
CA LEU A 379 -39.16 -33.16 -0.48
C LEU A 379 -39.38 -34.66 -0.66
N THR A 380 -39.50 -35.12 -1.92
CA THR A 380 -39.75 -36.52 -2.28
C THR A 380 -38.55 -37.25 -2.87
N SER A 381 -37.62 -36.52 -3.49
CA SER A 381 -36.40 -37.09 -4.08
C SER A 381 -35.19 -36.18 -3.97
N ILE A 382 -34.02 -36.78 -3.78
CA ILE A 382 -32.72 -36.13 -3.93
C ILE A 382 -31.93 -36.95 -4.95
N THR A 383 -31.47 -36.32 -6.02
CA THR A 383 -30.73 -37.03 -7.08
C THR A 383 -29.30 -37.36 -6.64
N GLY A 384 -28.66 -36.47 -5.88
CA GLY A 384 -27.32 -36.66 -5.33
C GLY A 384 -27.31 -37.27 -3.92
N ASP A 385 -26.32 -36.87 -3.12
CA ASP A 385 -26.10 -37.34 -1.75
C ASP A 385 -26.95 -36.55 -0.74
N LEU A 386 -27.46 -37.24 0.29
CA LEU A 386 -28.03 -36.62 1.49
C LEU A 386 -27.05 -36.81 2.65
N ILE A 387 -26.50 -35.69 3.15
CA ILE A 387 -25.43 -35.66 4.13
C ILE A 387 -25.86 -34.84 5.34
N ILE A 388 -25.94 -35.44 6.53
CA ILE A 388 -26.32 -34.74 7.77
C ILE A 388 -25.30 -35.02 8.86
N TYR A 389 -24.52 -34.01 9.28
CA TYR A 389 -23.45 -34.23 10.25
C TYR A 389 -23.16 -33.10 11.23
N GLY A 390 -22.66 -33.48 12.41
CA GLY A 390 -22.12 -32.50 13.36
C GLY A 390 -23.17 -31.50 13.87
N ASN A 391 -24.46 -31.82 13.85
CA ASN A 391 -25.52 -30.93 14.31
C ASN A 391 -25.88 -31.24 15.78
N PRO A 392 -25.38 -30.44 16.76
CA PRO A 392 -25.52 -30.78 18.18
C PRO A 392 -26.95 -30.67 18.70
N ASN A 393 -27.78 -29.81 18.10
CA ASN A 393 -29.15 -29.54 18.54
C ASN A 393 -30.22 -30.32 17.75
N LEU A 394 -29.84 -30.92 16.62
CA LEU A 394 -30.78 -31.60 15.74
C LEU A 394 -31.32 -32.84 16.44
N SER A 395 -32.62 -32.82 16.74
CA SER A 395 -33.30 -33.88 17.49
C SER A 395 -34.44 -34.53 16.70
N ASP A 396 -34.92 -33.85 15.66
CA ASP A 396 -36.01 -34.29 14.81
C ASP A 396 -35.65 -34.21 13.32
N ILE A 397 -35.89 -35.30 12.58
CA ILE A 397 -35.72 -35.39 11.12
C ILE A 397 -37.04 -35.77 10.43
N SER A 398 -38.17 -35.65 11.11
CA SER A 398 -39.49 -36.04 10.60
C SER A 398 -39.94 -35.22 9.39
N GLY A 399 -39.37 -34.02 9.19
CA GLY A 399 -39.49 -33.27 7.93
C GLY A 399 -39.03 -34.03 6.69
N LEU A 400 -38.19 -35.06 6.82
CA LEU A 400 -37.78 -35.92 5.69
C LEU A 400 -38.74 -37.11 5.45
N SER A 401 -39.92 -37.12 6.06
CA SER A 401 -40.83 -38.28 6.00
C SER A 401 -41.47 -38.53 4.63
N GLN A 402 -41.55 -37.53 3.75
CA GLN A 402 -42.02 -37.68 2.36
C GLN A 402 -40.91 -38.11 1.40
N LEU A 403 -39.65 -38.07 1.85
CA LEU A 403 -38.52 -38.45 1.03
C LEU A 403 -38.60 -39.94 0.74
N SER A 404 -38.57 -40.29 -0.55
CA SER A 404 -38.72 -41.66 -1.04
C SER A 404 -37.44 -42.19 -1.70
N THR A 405 -36.64 -41.29 -2.27
CA THR A 405 -35.44 -41.66 -3.04
C THR A 405 -34.27 -40.73 -2.73
N VAL A 406 -33.09 -41.33 -2.57
CA VAL A 406 -31.78 -40.65 -2.57
C VAL A 406 -30.94 -41.37 -3.62
N GLY A 407 -30.61 -40.69 -4.71
CA GLY A 407 -29.88 -41.28 -5.83
C GLY A 407 -28.42 -41.59 -5.49
N GLY A 408 -27.81 -40.81 -4.60
CA GLY A 408 -26.46 -41.00 -4.09
C GLY A 408 -26.40 -41.68 -2.72
N ASN A 409 -25.42 -41.27 -1.91
CA ASN A 409 -25.19 -41.77 -0.56
C ASN A 409 -26.13 -41.12 0.45
N LEU A 410 -26.53 -41.89 1.46
CA LEU A 410 -27.19 -41.38 2.66
C LEU A 410 -26.21 -41.47 3.83
N MET A 411 -25.70 -40.34 4.31
CA MET A 411 -24.70 -40.30 5.36
C MET A 411 -25.19 -39.43 6.53
N ILE A 412 -25.39 -40.02 7.71
CA ILE A 412 -25.90 -39.32 8.91
C ILE A 412 -25.04 -39.64 10.12
N TRP A 413 -24.16 -38.72 10.55
CA TRP A 413 -23.24 -38.99 11.66
C TRP A 413 -22.96 -37.80 12.57
N ASP A 414 -22.51 -38.07 13.80
CA ASP A 414 -22.12 -37.03 14.77
C ASP A 414 -23.24 -36.03 15.09
N ASN A 415 -24.48 -36.52 15.19
CA ASN A 415 -25.64 -35.74 15.61
C ASN A 415 -26.09 -36.23 17.00
N PRO A 416 -25.49 -35.73 18.09
CA PRO A 416 -25.64 -36.32 19.44
C PRO A 416 -27.06 -36.20 20.02
N SER A 417 -27.87 -35.24 19.55
CA SER A 417 -29.28 -35.08 19.96
C SER A 417 -30.25 -35.88 19.10
N LEU A 418 -29.80 -36.40 17.96
CA LEU A 418 -30.63 -37.13 17.02
C LEU A 418 -30.66 -38.61 17.38
N CYS A 419 -31.86 -39.12 17.59
CA CYS A 419 -32.05 -40.52 17.97
C CYS A 419 -31.61 -41.50 16.87
N GLN A 420 -30.67 -42.40 17.17
CA GLN A 420 -30.18 -43.39 16.18
C GLN A 420 -31.31 -44.28 15.62
N SER A 421 -32.36 -44.56 16.40
CA SER A 421 -33.54 -45.31 15.93
C SER A 421 -34.34 -44.56 14.86
N SER A 422 -34.44 -43.23 14.94
CA SER A 422 -35.10 -42.39 13.92
C SER A 422 -34.33 -42.41 12.60
N VAL A 423 -33.00 -42.36 12.68
CA VAL A 423 -32.10 -42.48 11.51
C VAL A 423 -32.29 -43.83 10.82
N VAL A 424 -32.31 -44.93 11.59
CA VAL A 424 -32.58 -46.27 11.05
C VAL A 424 -33.99 -46.37 10.45
N GLY A 425 -34.98 -45.68 11.03
CA GLY A 425 -36.33 -45.57 10.48
C GLY A 425 -36.33 -44.97 9.07
N LEU A 426 -35.68 -43.82 8.89
CA LEU A 426 -35.53 -43.15 7.60
C LEU A 426 -34.72 -44.01 6.60
N GLN A 427 -33.62 -44.62 7.04
CA GLN A 427 -32.82 -45.51 6.20
C GLN A 427 -33.63 -46.69 5.63
N ASN A 428 -34.61 -47.19 6.37
CA ASN A 428 -35.47 -48.30 5.94
C ASN A 428 -36.64 -47.87 5.04
N SER A 429 -37.02 -46.58 5.05
CA SER A 429 -38.12 -46.06 4.22
C SER A 429 -37.65 -45.54 2.85
N LEU A 430 -36.34 -45.37 2.67
CA LEU A 430 -35.76 -44.80 1.45
C LEU A 430 -35.24 -45.85 0.47
N SER A 431 -35.40 -45.56 -0.82
CA SER A 431 -34.60 -46.18 -1.88
C SER A 431 -33.30 -45.41 -2.04
N ILE A 432 -32.18 -46.01 -1.62
CA ILE A 432 -30.84 -45.39 -1.61
C ILE A 432 -30.02 -45.99 -2.74
N GLY A 433 -29.53 -45.17 -3.67
CA GLY A 433 -28.72 -45.60 -4.81
C GLY A 433 -27.26 -45.90 -4.45
N GLY A 434 -26.72 -45.21 -3.43
CA GLY A 434 -25.35 -45.35 -2.95
C GLY A 434 -25.20 -46.06 -1.60
N LEU A 435 -24.17 -45.69 -0.86
CA LEU A 435 -23.90 -46.20 0.49
C LEU A 435 -24.84 -45.54 1.51
N SER A 436 -25.31 -46.34 2.47
CA SER A 436 -26.03 -45.85 3.65
C SER A 436 -25.17 -46.03 4.89
N HIS A 437 -24.83 -44.92 5.56
CA HIS A 437 -23.99 -44.93 6.75
C HIS A 437 -24.60 -44.06 7.86
N SER A 438 -24.66 -44.60 9.07
CA SER A 438 -24.99 -43.83 10.26
C SER A 438 -24.14 -44.24 11.47
N ALA A 439 -23.57 -43.25 12.17
CA ALA A 439 -22.68 -43.46 13.30
C ALA A 439 -22.65 -42.25 14.23
N ALA A 440 -22.28 -42.44 15.50
CA ALA A 440 -22.11 -41.34 16.47
C ALA A 440 -23.35 -40.41 16.64
N ASN A 441 -24.56 -40.93 16.41
CA ASN A 441 -25.80 -40.22 16.76
C ASN A 441 -26.22 -40.54 18.20
N GLY A 442 -27.18 -39.78 18.73
CA GLY A 442 -27.66 -39.87 20.11
C GLY A 442 -28.14 -41.27 20.53
N PRO A 443 -27.71 -41.79 21.70
CA PRO A 443 -28.25 -43.02 22.25
C PRO A 443 -29.67 -42.78 22.76
N CYS A 444 -30.63 -43.41 22.10
CA CYS A 444 -31.93 -43.74 22.67
C CYS A 444 -31.81 -45.12 23.33
#